data_AF-A0A514ECU8-F1
#
_entry.id   AF-A0A514ECU8-F1
#
_cell.length_a   1.000
_cell.length_b   1.000
_cell.length_c   1.000
_cell.angle_alpha   90.00
_cell.angle_beta   90.00
_cell.angle_gamma   90.00
#
_symmetry.space_group_name_H-M   'P 1'
#
loop_
_entity.id
_entity.type
_entity.pdbx_description
1 polymer ?
#
loop_
_entity_poly.entity_id
_entity_poly.type
_entity_poly.pdbx_seq_one_letter_code
_entity_poly.pdbx_strand_id
1 'polypeptide(L)'
;MHFSLSTIIFSSCFCFATSCSAALPTKDSSDSLQAHCESAPIDEHIVLRMIKGKQISACPPDAEEGCPYSANHGQTYLVATPDLNQDGRADAVIRYLGSSYGDTDAVDYLVLAQCRDGTYIRALEGAFSDLRVPDSIVKIWPDLTAKRVCPTPDNTGSAATELSLHFDPESFKYLSAPNGYLDSPCN
;
A
#
# COMPACT_ATOMS: atom_id res chain seq x y z
N MET A 1 70.65 -7.89 25.59
CA MET A 1 70.86 -8.79 24.43
C MET A 1 70.45 -10.18 24.92
N HIS A 2 69.40 -10.86 24.49
CA HIS A 2 68.77 -10.98 23.18
C HIS A 2 67.25 -11.24 23.33
N PHE A 3 66.49 -10.73 22.37
CA PHE A 3 65.10 -11.09 22.07
C PHE A 3 65.02 -12.53 21.53
N SER A 4 63.89 -13.21 21.72
CA SER A 4 63.47 -14.26 20.77
C SER A 4 61.95 -14.23 20.58
N LEU A 5 61.57 -13.84 19.36
CA LEU A 5 60.22 -13.89 18.79
C LEU A 5 59.86 -15.36 18.51
N SER A 6 58.59 -15.72 18.75
CA SER A 6 57.96 -16.84 18.05
C SER A 6 56.66 -16.35 17.45
N THR A 7 56.74 -16.12 16.15
CA THR A 7 55.67 -15.76 15.22
C THR A 7 54.74 -16.96 15.03
N ILE A 8 53.44 -16.79 15.26
CA ILE A 8 52.42 -17.71 14.75
C ILE A 8 51.60 -16.97 13.69
N ILE A 9 51.74 -17.46 12.46
CA ILE A 9 50.96 -17.08 11.28
C ILE A 9 49.69 -17.95 11.29
N PHE A 10 48.52 -17.33 11.37
CA PHE A 10 47.26 -17.92 10.91
C PHE A 10 46.46 -16.80 10.26
N SER A 11 46.48 -16.73 8.93
CA SER A 11 45.53 -17.37 8.03
C SER A 11 44.32 -16.47 7.80
N SER A 12 44.37 -15.81 6.64
CA SER A 12 43.42 -14.85 6.13
C SER A 12 42.04 -15.49 5.96
N CYS A 13 41.07 -15.10 6.79
CA CYS A 13 39.67 -15.35 6.50
C CYS A 13 39.16 -14.24 5.58
N PHE A 14 39.02 -14.58 4.30
CA PHE A 14 38.29 -13.80 3.30
C PHE A 14 36.81 -13.76 3.70
N CYS A 15 36.39 -12.70 4.39
CA CYS A 15 34.98 -12.35 4.46
C CYS A 15 34.63 -11.58 3.17
N PHE A 16 34.13 -12.29 2.16
CA PHE A 16 33.36 -11.66 1.10
C PHE A 16 32.08 -11.11 1.74
N ALA A 17 32.12 -9.84 2.13
CA ALA A 17 30.91 -9.07 2.37
C ALA A 17 30.26 -8.86 1.00
N THR A 18 29.35 -9.76 0.61
CA THR A 18 28.35 -9.46 -0.40
C THR A 18 27.45 -8.41 0.20
N SER A 19 27.82 -7.14 0.00
CA SER A 19 26.95 -6.00 0.25
C SER A 19 25.70 -6.21 -0.60
N CYS A 20 24.61 -6.62 0.04
CA CYS A 20 23.29 -6.52 -0.54
C CYS A 20 23.00 -5.02 -0.62
N SER A 21 23.42 -4.37 -1.71
CA SER A 21 23.06 -2.99 -2.01
C SER A 21 21.56 -2.98 -2.27
N ALA A 22 20.76 -2.86 -1.21
CA ALA A 22 19.43 -2.30 -1.34
C ALA A 22 19.62 -0.93 -2.00
N ALA A 23 19.06 -0.74 -3.19
CA ALA A 23 19.12 0.53 -3.88
C ALA A 23 18.56 1.60 -2.93
N LEU A 24 19.32 2.67 -2.72
CA LEU A 24 18.86 3.78 -1.90
C LEU A 24 17.65 4.42 -2.58
N PRO A 25 16.64 4.86 -1.82
CA PRO A 25 15.52 5.65 -2.33
C PRO A 25 16.02 6.77 -3.23
N THR A 26 15.48 6.92 -4.44
CA THR A 26 15.80 8.10 -5.26
C THR A 26 15.11 9.31 -4.64
N LYS A 27 15.89 10.33 -4.31
CA LYS A 27 15.47 11.58 -3.65
C LYS A 27 14.18 12.19 -4.25
N ASP A 28 14.02 12.09 -5.57
CA ASP A 28 12.89 12.66 -6.30
C ASP A 28 11.52 12.05 -5.95
N SER A 29 11.46 10.79 -5.50
CA SER A 29 10.20 10.10 -5.18
C SER A 29 9.65 10.43 -3.79
N SER A 30 10.52 10.52 -2.79
CA SER A 30 10.18 10.95 -1.44
C SER A 30 9.81 12.44 -1.39
N ASP A 31 10.39 13.24 -2.29
CA ASP A 31 10.10 14.67 -2.38
C ASP A 31 8.75 14.94 -3.09
N SER A 32 8.34 14.12 -4.07
CA SER A 32 7.05 14.29 -4.75
C SER A 32 5.85 13.87 -3.88
N LEU A 33 5.93 12.73 -3.17
CA LEU A 33 4.90 12.35 -2.20
C LEU A 33 4.71 13.44 -1.14
N GLN A 34 5.83 13.93 -0.59
CA GLN A 34 5.75 14.91 0.48
C GLN A 34 5.16 16.23 0.00
N ALA A 35 5.52 16.70 -1.19
CA ALA A 35 4.90 17.88 -1.78
C ALA A 35 3.39 17.70 -1.96
N HIS A 36 2.94 16.50 -2.38
CA HIS A 36 1.52 16.21 -2.50
C HIS A 36 0.83 16.21 -1.13
N CYS A 37 1.41 15.54 -0.11
CA CYS A 37 0.94 15.59 1.27
C CYS A 37 0.80 17.03 1.80
N GLU A 38 1.77 17.90 1.56
CA GLU A 38 1.73 19.30 2.05
C GLU A 38 0.70 20.16 1.32
N SER A 39 0.34 19.79 0.08
CA SER A 39 -0.67 20.48 -0.71
C SER A 39 -2.09 19.99 -0.46
N ALA A 40 -2.24 18.77 0.07
CA ALA A 40 -3.53 18.14 0.29
C ALA A 40 -4.29 18.84 1.43
N PRO A 41 -5.61 19.00 1.31
CA PRO A 41 -6.43 19.52 2.40
C PRO A 41 -6.49 18.48 3.54
N ILE A 42 -6.68 18.97 4.77
CA ILE A 42 -6.58 18.13 5.98
C ILE A 42 -7.55 16.93 6.01
N ASP A 43 -8.68 17.03 5.33
CA ASP A 43 -9.69 15.97 5.20
C ASP A 43 -9.28 14.85 4.24
N GLU A 44 -8.29 15.08 3.37
CA GLU A 44 -7.64 14.04 2.56
C GLU A 44 -6.55 13.28 3.33
N HIS A 45 -6.03 13.85 4.41
CA HIS A 45 -5.16 13.12 5.32
C HIS A 45 -5.95 12.08 6.08
N ILE A 46 -5.31 10.97 6.38
CA ILE A 46 -5.90 9.83 7.09
C ILE A 46 -4.98 9.46 8.25
N VAL A 47 -5.58 9.26 9.41
CA VAL A 47 -4.90 8.73 10.60
C VAL A 47 -5.27 7.27 10.76
N LEU A 48 -4.25 6.41 10.83
CA LEU A 48 -4.43 5.01 11.15
C LEU A 48 -4.33 4.79 12.66
N ARG A 49 -5.40 4.23 13.26
CA ARG A 49 -5.42 3.83 14.66
C ARG A 49 -5.55 2.32 14.78
N MET A 50 -4.54 1.67 15.33
CA MET A 50 -4.59 0.25 15.64
C MET A 50 -5.54 0.00 16.81
N ILE A 51 -6.49 -0.93 16.66
CA ILE A 51 -7.47 -1.27 17.69
C ILE A 51 -7.09 -2.58 18.37
N LYS A 52 -7.13 -3.68 17.59
CA LYS A 52 -6.79 -5.01 18.07
C LYS A 52 -6.38 -5.91 16.92
N GLY A 53 -5.20 -6.54 17.04
CA GLY A 53 -4.67 -7.39 15.98
C GLY A 53 -4.52 -6.60 14.68
N LYS A 54 -5.24 -6.99 13.64
CA LYS A 54 -5.28 -6.29 12.33
C LYS A 54 -6.43 -5.29 12.19
N GLN A 55 -7.33 -5.20 13.16
CA GLN A 55 -8.45 -4.25 13.10
C GLN A 55 -7.94 -2.82 13.34
N ILE A 56 -8.36 -1.90 12.50
CA ILE A 56 -7.93 -0.50 12.52
C ILE A 56 -9.10 0.49 12.36
N SER A 57 -8.87 1.74 12.71
CA SER A 57 -9.62 2.90 12.19
C SER A 57 -8.76 3.61 11.13
N ALA A 58 -9.37 4.05 10.03
CA ALA A 58 -8.68 4.76 8.94
C ALA A 58 -9.48 6.00 8.51
N CYS A 59 -9.43 7.05 9.33
CA CYS A 59 -10.30 8.21 9.19
C CYS A 59 -9.50 9.51 9.11
N PRO A 60 -10.08 10.59 8.55
CA PRO A 60 -9.44 11.88 8.61
C PRO A 60 -9.21 12.36 10.05
N PRO A 61 -8.23 13.25 10.28
CA PRO A 61 -7.99 13.87 11.57
C PRO A 61 -9.30 14.40 12.16
N ASP A 62 -9.58 14.02 13.41
CA ASP A 62 -10.76 14.46 14.18
C ASP A 62 -12.14 14.14 13.55
N ALA A 63 -12.19 13.26 12.54
CA ALA A 63 -13.40 12.89 11.80
C ALA A 63 -13.79 11.41 11.97
N GLU A 64 -13.58 10.85 13.17
CA GLU A 64 -14.00 9.45 13.47
C GLU A 64 -15.52 9.28 13.38
N GLU A 65 -16.26 10.31 13.77
CA GLU A 65 -17.72 10.33 13.74
C GLU A 65 -18.20 10.61 12.30
N GLY A 66 -18.79 9.60 11.65
CA GLY A 66 -19.23 9.68 10.25
C GLY A 66 -18.25 9.14 9.22
N CYS A 67 -17.05 8.74 9.63
CA CYS A 67 -16.10 8.04 8.76
C CYS A 67 -16.49 6.57 8.60
N PRO A 68 -16.71 6.08 7.36
CA PRO A 68 -17.15 4.69 7.12
C PRO A 68 -16.09 3.67 7.55
N TYR A 69 -14.81 4.03 7.46
CA TYR A 69 -13.70 3.14 7.83
C TYR A 69 -13.38 3.18 9.33
N SER A 70 -14.23 3.79 10.16
CA SER A 70 -13.97 3.86 11.60
C SER A 70 -14.04 2.49 12.25
N ALA A 71 -13.25 2.31 13.31
CA ALA A 71 -13.27 1.08 14.10
C ALA A 71 -14.66 0.76 14.69
N ASN A 72 -15.49 1.77 14.89
CA ASN A 72 -16.85 1.64 15.44
C ASN A 72 -17.78 0.88 14.49
N HIS A 73 -17.52 0.91 13.19
CA HIS A 73 -18.25 0.09 12.21
C HIS A 73 -17.71 -1.36 12.14
N GLY A 74 -16.55 -1.65 12.74
CA GLY A 74 -16.04 -3.02 12.92
C GLY A 74 -15.54 -3.71 11.65
N GLN A 75 -15.41 -2.99 10.54
CA GLN A 75 -15.27 -3.56 9.20
C GLN A 75 -13.94 -3.25 8.50
N THR A 76 -12.99 -2.58 9.17
CA THR A 76 -11.73 -2.12 8.59
C THR A 76 -10.52 -2.90 9.13
N TYR A 77 -9.73 -3.49 8.23
CA TYR A 77 -8.62 -4.38 8.58
C TYR A 77 -7.35 -4.07 7.77
N LEU A 78 -6.21 -3.98 8.45
CA LEU A 78 -4.90 -3.89 7.83
C LEU A 78 -4.51 -5.22 7.17
N VAL A 79 -4.25 -5.20 5.87
CA VAL A 79 -3.87 -6.38 5.07
C VAL A 79 -2.35 -6.51 5.03
N ALA A 80 -1.67 -5.45 4.60
CA ALA A 80 -0.24 -5.39 4.37
C ALA A 80 0.31 -3.98 4.58
N THR A 81 1.62 -3.87 4.79
CA THR A 81 2.32 -2.59 4.95
C THR A 81 3.56 -2.50 4.05
N PRO A 82 3.38 -2.40 2.73
CA PRO A 82 4.48 -2.26 1.78
C PRO A 82 5.17 -0.89 1.89
N ASP A 83 6.31 -0.73 1.23
CA ASP A 83 6.93 0.58 0.94
C ASP A 83 6.87 0.76 -0.58
N LEU A 84 5.74 1.26 -1.09
CA LEU A 84 5.42 1.29 -2.53
C LEU A 84 6.28 2.28 -3.28
N ASN A 85 6.63 3.39 -2.65
CA ASN A 85 7.45 4.43 -3.24
C ASN A 85 8.93 4.33 -2.85
N GLN A 86 9.29 3.29 -2.09
CA GLN A 86 10.65 3.03 -1.62
C GLN A 86 11.24 4.20 -0.83
N ASP A 87 10.45 4.91 -0.02
CA ASP A 87 10.92 6.06 0.75
C ASP A 87 11.37 5.72 2.19
N GLY A 88 11.30 4.44 2.55
CA GLY A 88 11.62 3.90 3.87
C GLY A 88 10.48 3.96 4.88
N ARG A 89 9.30 4.46 4.50
CA ARG A 89 8.07 4.47 5.32
C ARG A 89 7.12 3.37 4.87
N ALA A 90 6.30 2.92 5.81
CA ALA A 90 5.37 1.84 5.57
C ALA A 90 4.01 2.41 5.15
N ASP A 91 3.67 2.20 3.89
CA ASP A 91 2.34 2.41 3.34
C ASP A 91 1.36 1.38 3.92
N ALA A 92 0.07 1.52 3.66
CA ALA A 92 -0.95 0.63 4.18
C ALA A 92 -1.88 0.12 3.08
N VAL A 93 -2.09 -1.19 3.04
CA VAL A 93 -3.19 -1.82 2.29
C VAL A 93 -4.25 -2.23 3.28
N ILE A 94 -5.46 -1.74 3.09
CA ILE A 94 -6.57 -1.91 4.01
C ILE A 94 -7.71 -2.57 3.26
N ARG A 95 -8.40 -3.46 3.95
CA ARG A 95 -9.65 -4.07 3.51
C ARG A 95 -10.80 -3.56 4.36
N TYR A 96 -11.84 -3.07 3.71
CA TYR A 96 -13.08 -2.62 4.32
C TYR A 96 -14.25 -3.51 3.87
N LEU A 97 -15.03 -3.99 4.84
CA LEU A 97 -16.12 -4.95 4.68
C LEU A 97 -17.50 -4.31 4.93
N GLY A 98 -17.73 -3.11 4.39
CA GLY A 98 -18.95 -2.35 4.67
C GLY A 98 -19.66 -1.76 3.45
N SER A 99 -19.29 -2.16 2.24
CA SER A 99 -20.07 -1.86 1.03
C SER A 99 -20.85 -3.09 0.58
N SER A 100 -22.15 -2.92 0.37
CA SER A 100 -22.99 -3.90 -0.31
C SER A 100 -23.39 -3.32 -1.66
N TYR A 101 -23.07 -4.01 -2.75
CA TYR A 101 -23.53 -3.62 -4.08
C TYR A 101 -24.57 -4.64 -4.58
N GLY A 102 -25.84 -4.39 -4.24
CA GLY A 102 -26.90 -5.39 -4.44
C GLY A 102 -26.69 -6.63 -3.58
N ASP A 103 -26.76 -7.82 -4.18
CA ASP A 103 -26.58 -9.12 -3.50
C ASP A 103 -25.12 -9.59 -3.43
N THR A 104 -24.16 -8.74 -3.81
CA THR A 104 -22.72 -9.08 -3.75
C THR A 104 -22.06 -8.30 -2.63
N ASP A 105 -21.41 -9.00 -1.69
CA ASP A 105 -20.51 -8.40 -0.71
C ASP A 105 -19.35 -7.76 -1.47
N ALA A 106 -19.39 -6.44 -1.63
CA ALA A 106 -18.28 -5.70 -2.19
C ALA A 106 -17.27 -5.50 -1.06
N VAL A 107 -16.04 -5.94 -1.30
CA VAL A 107 -14.94 -5.67 -0.39
C VAL A 107 -14.20 -4.47 -0.96
N ASP A 108 -14.20 -3.36 -0.24
CA ASP A 108 -13.40 -2.21 -0.65
C ASP A 108 -11.97 -2.41 -0.18
N TYR A 109 -11.04 -2.05 -1.05
CA TYR A 109 -9.64 -1.93 -0.69
C TYR A 109 -9.22 -0.47 -0.76
N LEU A 110 -8.42 -0.08 0.22
CA LEU A 110 -7.74 1.20 0.27
C LEU A 110 -6.24 0.95 0.22
N VAL A 111 -5.53 1.74 -0.58
CA VAL A 111 -4.06 1.83 -0.49
C VAL A 111 -3.73 3.24 -0.05
N LEU A 112 -2.99 3.37 1.03
CA LEU A 112 -2.63 4.63 1.64
C LEU A 112 -1.12 4.81 1.66
N ALA A 113 -0.63 5.96 1.23
CA ALA A 113 0.79 6.30 1.23
C ALA A 113 1.15 7.13 2.46
N GLN A 114 2.26 6.82 3.14
CA GLN A 114 2.61 7.49 4.40
C GLN A 114 3.39 8.80 4.20
N CYS A 115 2.82 9.91 4.66
CA CYS A 115 3.46 11.22 4.71
C CYS A 115 4.53 11.29 5.81
N ARG A 116 5.47 12.26 5.74
CA ARG A 116 6.55 12.40 6.75
C ARG A 116 6.04 12.73 8.15
N ASP A 117 4.85 13.31 8.28
CA ASP A 117 4.21 13.61 9.55
C ASP A 117 3.53 12.39 10.21
N GLY A 118 3.55 11.23 9.54
CA GLY A 118 2.95 9.98 10.01
C GLY A 118 1.47 9.83 9.66
N THR A 119 0.84 10.85 9.07
CA THR A 119 -0.47 10.71 8.42
C THR A 119 -0.33 10.01 7.09
N TYR A 120 -1.45 9.68 6.48
CA TYR A 120 -1.50 8.99 5.20
C TYR A 120 -2.36 9.74 4.21
N ILE A 121 -2.07 9.59 2.93
CA ILE A 121 -2.95 10.03 1.84
C ILE A 121 -3.44 8.83 1.04
N ARG A 122 -4.66 8.91 0.52
CA ARG A 122 -5.29 7.82 -0.22
C ARG A 122 -4.71 7.73 -1.63
N ALA A 123 -4.02 6.65 -1.96
CA ALA A 123 -3.52 6.37 -3.31
C ALA A 123 -4.48 5.45 -4.11
N LEU A 124 -5.29 4.62 -3.44
CA LEU A 124 -6.31 3.80 -4.08
C LEU A 124 -7.55 3.72 -3.20
N GLU A 125 -8.71 3.72 -3.83
CA GLU A 125 -9.95 3.21 -3.29
C GLU A 125 -10.72 2.51 -4.39
N GLY A 126 -11.25 1.33 -4.09
CA GLY A 126 -12.15 0.65 -5.02
C GLY A 126 -12.65 -0.70 -4.50
N ALA A 127 -13.77 -1.13 -5.06
CA ALA A 127 -14.37 -2.42 -4.79
C ALA A 127 -13.67 -3.53 -5.60
N PHE A 128 -13.09 -4.50 -4.88
CA PHE A 128 -12.39 -5.65 -5.45
C PHE A 128 -12.62 -6.89 -4.60
N SER A 129 -12.70 -8.06 -5.24
CA SER A 129 -12.68 -9.35 -4.54
C SER A 129 -11.30 -9.70 -3.95
N ASP A 130 -10.23 -9.18 -4.55
CA ASP A 130 -8.85 -9.35 -4.11
C ASP A 130 -8.00 -8.19 -4.63
N LEU A 131 -6.98 -7.80 -3.86
CA LEU A 131 -5.97 -6.82 -4.26
C LEU A 131 -4.60 -7.32 -3.80
N ARG A 132 -3.65 -7.38 -4.74
CA ARG A 132 -2.31 -7.89 -4.53
C ARG A 132 -1.27 -6.83 -4.82
N VAL A 133 -0.43 -6.60 -3.83
CA VAL A 133 0.85 -5.92 -3.99
C VAL A 133 1.89 -6.98 -4.37
N PRO A 134 2.82 -6.70 -5.29
CA PRO A 134 3.90 -7.62 -5.60
C PRO A 134 4.73 -7.99 -4.37
N ASP A 135 5.14 -9.26 -4.24
CA ASP A 135 5.96 -9.74 -3.12
C ASP A 135 7.33 -9.06 -3.02
N SER A 136 7.82 -8.53 -4.15
CA SER A 136 9.08 -7.79 -4.24
C SER A 136 8.87 -6.48 -5.01
N ILE A 137 9.14 -5.37 -4.34
CA ILE A 137 9.00 -4.02 -4.90
C ILE A 137 10.33 -3.62 -5.52
N VAL A 138 10.45 -3.82 -6.83
CA VAL A 138 11.65 -3.49 -7.61
C VAL A 138 11.52 -2.17 -8.38
N LYS A 139 10.34 -1.54 -8.32
CA LYS A 139 10.00 -0.29 -9.01
C LYS A 139 9.22 0.59 -8.02
N ILE A 140 9.54 1.88 -7.98
CA ILE A 140 8.76 2.90 -7.28
C ILE A 140 7.37 2.98 -7.89
N TRP A 141 6.34 2.87 -7.06
CA TRP A 141 4.95 2.71 -7.47
C TRP A 141 4.78 1.52 -8.43
N PRO A 142 4.92 0.29 -7.91
CA PRO A 142 4.73 -0.91 -8.71
C PRO A 142 3.27 -1.02 -9.13
N ASP A 143 3.02 -1.72 -10.23
CA ASP A 143 1.66 -2.04 -10.64
C ASP A 143 1.03 -2.98 -9.60
N LEU A 144 -0.25 -2.77 -9.29
CA LEU A 144 -1.01 -3.64 -8.40
C LEU A 144 -1.93 -4.53 -9.22
N THR A 145 -2.19 -5.74 -8.73
CA THR A 145 -3.13 -6.65 -9.38
C THR A 145 -4.41 -6.73 -8.56
N ALA A 146 -5.52 -6.33 -9.16
CA ALA A 146 -6.84 -6.43 -8.53
C ALA A 146 -7.70 -7.49 -9.23
N LYS A 147 -8.63 -8.10 -8.50
CA LYS A 147 -9.62 -9.02 -9.07
C LYS A 147 -11.02 -8.53 -8.78
N ARG A 148 -11.86 -8.54 -9.80
CA ARG A 148 -13.31 -8.31 -9.68
C ARG A 148 -14.05 -9.58 -10.01
N VAL A 149 -15.15 -9.81 -9.31
CA VAL A 149 -16.09 -10.90 -9.60
C VAL A 149 -17.43 -10.25 -9.87
N CYS A 150 -17.90 -10.41 -11.11
CA CYS A 150 -19.08 -9.73 -11.60
C CYS A 150 -20.12 -10.72 -12.10
N PRO A 151 -21.42 -10.52 -11.80
CA PRO A 151 -22.48 -11.29 -12.40
C PRO A 151 -22.40 -11.25 -13.93
N THR A 152 -22.68 -12.39 -14.58
CA THR A 152 -22.78 -12.42 -16.05
C THR A 152 -24.08 -11.73 -16.50
N PRO A 153 -24.13 -11.11 -17.71
CA PRO A 153 -25.31 -10.37 -18.17
C PRO A 153 -26.61 -11.19 -18.23
N ASP A 154 -26.50 -12.50 -18.32
CA ASP A 154 -27.60 -13.48 -18.36
C ASP A 154 -27.97 -14.03 -16.97
N ASN A 155 -27.33 -13.55 -15.89
CA ASN A 155 -27.50 -14.00 -14.51
C ASN A 155 -27.28 -15.51 -14.29
N THR A 156 -26.49 -16.17 -15.15
CA THR A 156 -26.21 -17.61 -15.03
C THR A 156 -25.01 -17.92 -14.13
N GLY A 157 -24.25 -16.90 -13.72
CA GLY A 157 -23.14 -17.04 -12.79
C GLY A 157 -22.37 -15.74 -12.59
N SER A 158 -21.08 -15.86 -12.27
CA SER A 158 -20.17 -14.73 -12.13
C SER A 158 -18.87 -14.97 -12.90
N ALA A 159 -18.33 -13.93 -13.51
CA ALA A 159 -17.04 -13.93 -14.18
C ALA A 159 -16.01 -13.18 -13.33
N ALA A 160 -14.82 -13.77 -13.19
CA ALA A 160 -13.69 -13.12 -12.55
C ALA A 160 -12.83 -12.42 -13.60
N THR A 161 -12.54 -11.13 -13.39
CA THR A 161 -11.65 -10.33 -14.23
C THR A 161 -10.47 -9.84 -13.41
N GLU A 162 -9.28 -10.04 -13.93
CA GLU A 162 -8.05 -9.49 -13.35
C GLU A 162 -7.74 -8.14 -14.00
N LEU A 163 -7.42 -7.16 -13.16
CA LEU A 163 -7.10 -5.80 -13.54
C LEU A 163 -5.67 -5.48 -13.11
N SER A 164 -4.93 -4.83 -14.01
CA SER A 164 -3.67 -4.16 -13.67
C SER A 164 -3.97 -2.71 -13.30
N LEU A 165 -3.57 -2.31 -12.10
CA LEU A 165 -3.70 -0.94 -11.61
C LEU A 165 -2.34 -0.26 -11.68
N HIS A 166 -2.30 0.90 -12.32
CA HIS A 166 -1.08 1.66 -12.55
C HIS A 166 -1.15 2.96 -11.77
N PHE A 167 -0.04 3.34 -11.15
CA PHE A 167 0.05 4.62 -10.45
C PHE A 167 0.19 5.78 -11.44
N ASP A 168 -0.71 6.74 -11.34
CA ASP A 168 -0.66 8.01 -12.04
C ASP A 168 -0.03 9.08 -11.12
N PRO A 169 1.16 9.61 -11.47
CA PRO A 169 1.83 10.60 -10.65
C PRO A 169 1.16 11.98 -10.70
N GLU A 170 0.29 12.27 -11.67
CA GLU A 170 -0.40 13.57 -11.75
C GLU A 170 -1.53 13.65 -10.72
N SER A 171 -2.36 12.62 -10.63
CA SER A 171 -3.43 12.54 -9.62
C SER A 171 -2.98 11.95 -8.29
N PHE A 172 -1.79 11.34 -8.26
CA PHE A 172 -1.29 10.56 -7.13
C PHE A 172 -2.19 9.36 -6.77
N LYS A 173 -2.85 8.77 -7.77
CA LYS A 173 -3.78 7.65 -7.60
C LYS A 173 -3.39 6.44 -8.46
N TYR A 174 -3.79 5.26 -8.01
CA TYR A 174 -3.83 4.07 -8.83
C TYR A 174 -5.10 4.05 -9.70
N LEU A 175 -4.92 3.81 -11.00
CA LEU A 175 -5.97 3.79 -12.01
C LEU A 175 -5.97 2.45 -12.77
N SER A 176 -7.14 1.99 -13.22
CA SER A 176 -7.23 0.90 -14.19
C SER A 176 -7.13 1.43 -15.63
N ALA A 177 -6.39 0.72 -16.49
CA ALA A 177 -6.33 1.06 -17.92
C ALA A 177 -7.71 0.88 -18.60
N PRO A 178 -8.10 1.73 -19.58
CA PRO A 178 -7.34 2.85 -20.15
C PRO A 178 -7.74 4.20 -19.55
N ASN A 179 -7.79 4.33 -18.21
CA ASN A 179 -8.28 5.49 -17.43
C ASN A 179 -9.76 5.40 -17.02
N GLY A 180 -10.26 4.18 -16.81
CA GLY A 180 -11.58 3.98 -16.22
C GLY A 180 -11.55 4.37 -14.75
N TYR A 181 -12.44 5.28 -14.34
CA TYR A 181 -12.77 5.47 -12.93
C TYR A 181 -13.25 4.12 -12.36
N LEU A 182 -12.76 3.78 -11.18
CA LEU A 182 -13.06 2.50 -10.51
C LEU A 182 -14.49 2.43 -9.95
N ASP A 183 -15.33 3.42 -10.26
CA ASP A 183 -16.63 3.71 -9.65
C ASP A 183 -17.65 2.58 -9.81
N SER A 184 -17.53 1.74 -10.86
CA SER A 184 -18.36 0.55 -10.98
C SER A 184 -17.55 -0.70 -10.62
N PRO A 185 -18.05 -1.55 -9.71
CA PRO A 185 -17.45 -2.85 -9.47
C PRO A 185 -17.49 -3.76 -10.70
N CYS A 186 -18.32 -3.46 -11.72
CA CYS A 186 -18.59 -4.35 -12.86
C CYS A 186 -18.76 -3.70 -14.25
N ASN A 187 -18.38 -2.43 -14.43
CA ASN A 187 -18.32 -1.78 -15.75
C ASN A 187 -16.89 -1.52 -16.20
#